data_AF-A0A0B1RQY0-F1
#
_entry.id   AF-A0A0B1RQY0-F1
#
_cell.length_a   1.000
_cell.length_b   1.000
_cell.length_c   1.000
_cell.angle_alpha   90.00
_cell.angle_beta   90.00
_cell.angle_gamma   90.00
#
_symmetry.space_group_name_H-M   'P 1'
#
loop_
_entity.id
_entity.type
_entity.pdbx_description
1 polymer ?
#
loop_
_entity_poly.entity_id
_entity_poly.type
_entity_poly.pdbx_seq_one_letter_code
_entity_poly.pdbx_strand_id
1 'polypeptide(L)'
;MGRTLFKIIAIILLSLSIGFTFLRAFMAALPPAPLLTAEPIAPERIEQMLNVLVISPLTRASPTIVGFLFGICMWNEDGLTYKDIFGKAGCSLAGLFVVFALLPYATSSIGHPVFLAFYAAFHRPLWATSLLSFLYLSHHGSFAWIHAILTWRIFSPLSKLTWIALVVAEPIILFFFSALNR
;
A
#
# COMPACT_ATOMS: atom_id res chain seq x y z
N MET A 1 24.72 -8.80 13.55
CA MET A 1 23.59 -9.54 14.17
C MET A 1 22.26 -8.77 14.11
N GLY A 2 22.22 -7.46 14.39
CA GLY A 2 20.96 -6.68 14.43
C GLY A 2 20.16 -6.60 13.11
N ARG A 3 20.79 -6.38 11.95
CA ARG A 3 20.08 -6.18 10.67
C ARG A 3 19.20 -7.36 10.26
N THR A 4 19.72 -8.59 10.37
CA THR A 4 18.99 -9.80 10.02
C THR A 4 17.79 -10.02 10.94
N LEU A 5 17.96 -9.77 12.24
CA LEU A 5 16.88 -9.85 13.23
C LEU A 5 15.74 -8.86 12.91
N PHE A 6 16.06 -7.59 12.63
CA PHE A 6 15.04 -6.59 12.28
C PHE A 6 14.29 -6.94 10.99
N LYS A 7 14.99 -7.49 9.98
CA LYS A 7 14.34 -7.98 8.76
C LYS A 7 13.35 -9.11 9.06
N ILE A 8 13.75 -10.11 9.86
CA ILE A 8 12.89 -11.24 10.23
C ILE A 8 11.64 -10.75 10.97
N ILE A 9 11.82 -9.89 11.98
CA ILE A 9 10.71 -9.32 12.75
C ILE A 9 9.74 -8.56 11.82
N ALA A 10 10.27 -7.72 10.93
CA ALA A 10 9.44 -6.96 10.01
C ALA A 10 8.69 -7.86 9.00
N ILE A 11 9.31 -8.93 8.51
CA ILE A 11 8.63 -9.91 7.64
C ILE A 11 7.49 -10.59 8.39
N ILE A 12 7.71 -11.02 9.64
CA ILE A 12 6.67 -11.64 10.47
C ILE A 12 5.51 -10.66 10.69
N LEU A 13 5.79 -9.42 11.06
CA LEU A 13 4.76 -8.39 11.27
C LEU A 13 4.00 -8.07 9.97
N LEU A 14 4.68 -8.04 8.83
CA LEU A 14 4.06 -7.85 7.52
C LEU A 14 3.09 -9.00 7.21
N SER A 15 3.55 -10.25 7.36
CA SER A 15 2.72 -11.44 7.13
C SER A 15 1.51 -11.48 8.05
N LEU A 16 1.68 -11.11 9.33
CA LEU A 16 0.58 -11.02 10.29
C LEU A 16 -0.43 -9.93 9.90
N SER A 17 0.03 -8.73 9.51
CA SER A 17 -0.83 -7.64 9.07
C SER A 17 -1.64 -8.01 7.82
N ILE A 18 -1.00 -8.63 6.82
CA ILE A 18 -1.66 -9.10 5.59
C ILE A 18 -2.66 -10.21 5.90
N GLY A 19 -2.24 -11.23 6.67
CA GLY A 19 -3.10 -12.36 7.05
C GLY A 19 -4.33 -11.90 7.85
N PHE A 20 -4.13 -10.99 8.82
CA PHE A 20 -5.22 -10.41 9.58
C PHE A 20 -6.20 -9.62 8.69
N THR A 21 -5.68 -8.83 7.75
CA THR A 21 -6.52 -8.09 6.78
C THR A 21 -7.32 -9.04 5.90
N PHE A 22 -6.70 -10.11 5.38
CA PHE A 22 -7.36 -11.12 4.56
C PHE A 22 -8.49 -11.80 5.32
N LEU A 23 -8.23 -12.27 6.55
CA LEU A 23 -9.23 -12.95 7.37
C LEU A 23 -10.42 -12.06 7.68
N ARG A 24 -10.18 -10.79 8.04
CA ARG A 24 -11.24 -9.81 8.31
C ARG A 24 -12.07 -9.52 7.06
N ALA A 25 -11.43 -9.33 5.91
CA ALA A 25 -12.12 -9.08 4.65
C ALA A 25 -12.96 -10.30 4.21
N PHE A 26 -12.42 -11.52 4.36
CA PHE A 26 -13.07 -12.76 3.97
C PHE A 26 -14.27 -13.09 4.85
N MET A 27 -14.11 -13.10 6.18
CA MET A 27 -15.17 -13.48 7.12
C MET A 27 -16.35 -12.50 7.09
N ALA A 28 -16.09 -11.20 6.93
CA ALA A 28 -17.13 -10.18 6.87
C ALA A 28 -17.59 -9.88 5.43
N ALA A 29 -17.11 -10.65 4.44
CA ALA A 29 -17.40 -10.49 3.01
C ALA A 29 -17.34 -9.03 2.54
N LEU A 30 -16.35 -8.27 3.02
CA LEU A 30 -16.27 -6.82 2.84
C LEU A 30 -15.91 -6.45 1.39
N PRO A 31 -16.31 -5.25 0.94
CA PRO A 31 -15.75 -4.68 -0.28
C PRO A 31 -14.22 -4.62 -0.20
N PRO A 32 -13.50 -4.83 -1.31
CA PRO A 32 -12.05 -4.99 -1.29
C PRO A 32 -11.28 -3.68 -1.07
N ALA A 33 -11.86 -2.54 -1.48
CA ALA A 33 -11.27 -1.21 -1.41
C ALA A 33 -12.38 -0.14 -1.57
N PRO A 34 -12.15 1.10 -1.11
CA PRO A 34 -13.03 2.22 -1.45
C PRO A 34 -12.94 2.50 -2.95
N LEU A 35 -13.94 2.04 -3.70
CA LEU A 35 -14.00 2.15 -5.14
C LEU A 35 -15.44 2.48 -5.57
N LEU A 36 -15.56 3.29 -6.61
CA LEU A 36 -16.83 3.52 -7.29
C LEU A 36 -17.15 2.29 -8.15
N THR A 37 -18.27 1.66 -7.84
CA THR A 37 -18.77 0.49 -8.56
C THR A 37 -20.00 0.85 -9.38
N ALA A 38 -20.27 0.10 -10.45
CA ALA A 38 -21.43 0.30 -11.32
C ALA A 38 -22.74 0.18 -10.55
N GLU A 39 -22.87 -0.86 -9.73
CA GLU A 39 -23.96 -0.95 -8.75
C GLU A 39 -23.49 -0.36 -7.41
N PRO A 40 -24.18 0.64 -6.85
CA PRO A 40 -23.80 1.26 -5.59
C PRO A 40 -23.76 0.24 -4.45
N ILE A 41 -22.64 0.22 -3.72
CA ILE A 41 -22.54 -0.57 -2.49
C ILE A 41 -23.26 0.18 -1.37
N ALA A 42 -24.02 -0.57 -0.56
CA ALA A 42 -24.72 -0.02 0.60
C ALA A 42 -23.77 0.79 1.52
N PRO A 43 -24.13 2.00 1.95
CA PRO A 43 -23.27 2.87 2.76
C PRO A 43 -22.75 2.19 4.04
N GLU A 44 -23.58 1.38 4.69
CA GLU A 44 -23.24 0.67 5.93
C GLU A 44 -22.07 -0.30 5.71
N ARG A 45 -22.02 -0.93 4.54
CA ARG A 45 -20.93 -1.83 4.17
C ARG A 45 -19.63 -1.07 3.87
N ILE A 46 -19.73 0.10 3.25
CA ILE A 46 -18.57 0.97 3.01
C ILE A 46 -18.02 1.46 4.35
N GLU A 47 -18.88 1.89 5.27
CA GLU A 47 -18.49 2.31 6.61
C GLU A 47 -17.81 1.17 7.39
N GLN A 48 -18.41 -0.03 7.36
CA GLN A 48 -17.82 -1.21 8.00
C GLN A 48 -16.43 -1.53 7.41
N MET A 49 -16.29 -1.46 6.09
CA MET A 49 -15.01 -1.64 5.41
C MET A 49 -13.98 -0.58 5.84
N LEU A 50 -14.37 0.69 5.88
CA LEU A 50 -13.48 1.77 6.30
C LEU A 50 -12.99 1.55 7.73
N ASN A 51 -13.90 1.27 8.66
CA ASN A 51 -13.59 1.04 10.06
C ASN A 51 -12.69 -0.20 10.26
N VAL A 52 -12.98 -1.30 9.57
CA VAL A 52 -12.28 -2.57 9.78
C VAL A 52 -10.96 -2.66 9.01
N LEU A 53 -10.91 -2.16 7.77
CA LEU A 53 -9.77 -2.38 6.87
C LEU A 53 -8.89 -1.13 6.69
N VAL A 54 -9.46 0.08 6.74
CA VAL A 54 -8.75 1.34 6.41
C VAL A 54 -8.27 2.07 7.66
N ILE A 55 -9.12 2.21 8.68
CA ILE A 55 -8.82 2.96 9.91
C ILE A 55 -8.03 2.11 10.91
N SER A 56 -8.31 0.80 10.97
CA SER A 56 -7.64 -0.10 11.91
C SER A 56 -6.10 -0.07 11.75
N PRO A 57 -5.33 0.22 12.82
CA PRO A 57 -3.88 0.32 12.73
C PRO A 57 -3.20 -0.97 12.25
N LEU A 58 -3.73 -2.13 12.64
CA LEU A 58 -3.15 -3.43 12.31
C LEU A 58 -3.30 -3.78 10.83
N THR A 59 -4.41 -3.41 10.20
CA THR A 59 -4.63 -3.65 8.75
C THR A 59 -3.94 -2.60 7.89
N ARG A 60 -3.66 -1.41 8.44
CA ARG A 60 -2.96 -0.31 7.77
C ARG A 60 -1.42 -0.41 7.86
N ALA A 61 -0.87 -1.23 8.76
CA ALA A 61 0.57 -1.29 9.00
C ALA A 61 1.41 -1.83 7.82
N SER A 62 0.84 -2.70 6.98
CA SER A 62 1.57 -3.40 5.91
C SER A 62 2.39 -2.48 4.95
N PRO A 63 1.85 -1.40 4.34
CA PRO A 63 2.65 -0.51 3.49
C PRO A 63 3.80 0.19 4.24
N THR A 64 3.61 0.53 5.51
CA THR A 64 4.67 1.15 6.33
C THR A 64 5.81 0.18 6.60
N ILE A 65 5.48 -1.09 6.88
CA ILE A 65 6.48 -2.15 7.10
C ILE A 65 7.24 -2.44 5.80
N VAL A 66 6.57 -2.41 4.64
CA VAL A 66 7.23 -2.50 3.32
C VAL A 66 8.25 -1.37 3.16
N GLY A 67 7.88 -0.13 3.48
CA GLY A 67 8.82 1.00 3.45
C GLY A 67 10.03 0.81 4.36
N PHE A 68 9.81 0.31 5.58
CA PHE A 68 10.90 -0.01 6.52
C PHE A 68 11.83 -1.11 5.99
N LEU A 69 11.27 -2.21 5.49
CA LEU A 69 12.04 -3.31 4.89
C LEU A 69 12.85 -2.83 3.69
N PHE A 70 12.24 -2.02 2.85
CA PHE A 70 12.88 -1.42 1.69
C PHE A 70 14.09 -0.57 2.12
N GLY A 71 13.91 0.32 3.10
CA GLY A 71 15.00 1.13 3.66
C GLY A 71 16.15 0.29 4.22
N ILE A 72 15.85 -0.81 4.95
CA ILE A 72 16.90 -1.71 5.45
C ILE A 72 17.61 -2.42 4.30
N CYS A 73 16.91 -2.86 3.27
CA CYS A 73 17.52 -3.52 2.12
C CYS A 73 18.45 -2.57 1.37
N MET A 74 17.99 -1.34 1.14
CA MET A 74 18.73 -0.31 0.42
C MET A 74 19.88 0.34 1.21
N TRP A 75 19.95 0.11 2.53
CA TRP A 75 21.01 0.66 3.37
C TRP A 75 22.39 0.14 2.93
N ASN A 76 23.23 1.05 2.42
CA ASN A 76 24.58 0.83 1.89
C ASN A 76 24.65 -0.10 0.65
N GLU A 77 23.69 -0.04 -0.27
CA GLU A 77 23.84 -0.70 -1.58
C GLU A 77 24.55 0.20 -2.60
N ASP A 78 25.55 -0.37 -3.28
CA ASP A 78 26.30 0.26 -4.37
C ASP A 78 25.67 -0.10 -5.73
N GLY A 79 24.78 0.76 -6.23
CA GLY A 79 24.32 0.76 -7.62
C GLY A 79 23.46 -0.43 -8.09
N LEU A 80 23.15 -0.43 -9.41
CA LEU A 80 22.24 -1.40 -10.02
C LEU A 80 22.90 -2.77 -10.20
N THR A 81 22.38 -3.79 -9.51
CA THR A 81 22.75 -5.20 -9.72
C THR A 81 21.78 -5.85 -10.71
N TYR A 82 22.15 -6.90 -11.46
CA TYR A 82 21.30 -7.65 -12.42
C TYR A 82 19.86 -8.02 -11.92
N LYS A 83 19.66 -8.08 -10.60
CA LYS A 83 18.34 -8.14 -9.94
C LYS A 83 17.40 -7.00 -10.34
N ASP A 84 17.91 -5.96 -10.99
CA ASP A 84 17.19 -4.77 -11.39
C ASP A 84 16.10 -5.07 -12.43
N ILE A 85 16.35 -5.95 -13.41
CA ILE A 85 15.35 -6.29 -14.46
C ILE A 85 14.13 -7.00 -13.87
N PHE A 86 14.37 -7.98 -12.99
CA PHE A 86 13.30 -8.63 -12.23
C PHE A 86 12.59 -7.65 -11.29
N GLY A 87 13.32 -6.67 -10.75
CA GLY A 87 12.77 -5.51 -10.04
C GLY A 87 11.86 -4.65 -10.92
N LYS A 88 12.27 -4.30 -12.16
CA LYS A 88 11.47 -3.49 -13.10
C LYS A 88 10.17 -4.22 -13.48
N ALA A 89 10.28 -5.50 -13.86
CA ALA A 89 9.13 -6.30 -14.24
C ALA A 89 8.19 -6.54 -13.05
N GLY A 90 8.72 -6.90 -11.88
CA GLY A 90 7.93 -7.13 -10.66
C GLY A 90 7.22 -5.86 -10.18
N CYS A 91 7.90 -4.71 -10.21
CA CYS A 91 7.34 -3.41 -9.90
C CYS A 91 6.14 -3.05 -10.80
N SER A 92 6.33 -3.16 -12.12
CA SER A 92 5.29 -2.83 -13.09
C SER A 92 4.10 -3.80 -12.99
N LEU A 93 4.34 -5.10 -12.85
CA LEU A 93 3.28 -6.09 -12.69
C LEU A 93 2.48 -5.88 -11.41
N ALA A 94 3.13 -5.59 -10.28
CA ALA A 94 2.46 -5.29 -9.02
C ALA A 94 1.60 -4.02 -9.13
N GLY A 95 2.12 -2.96 -9.75
CA GLY A 95 1.38 -1.72 -9.98
C GLY A 95 0.18 -1.93 -10.90
N LEU A 96 0.37 -2.62 -12.03
CA LEU A 96 -0.71 -2.96 -12.97
C LEU A 96 -1.78 -3.83 -12.30
N PHE A 97 -1.37 -4.82 -11.51
CA PHE A 97 -2.30 -5.64 -10.73
C PHE A 97 -3.15 -4.77 -9.80
N VAL A 98 -2.54 -3.88 -9.02
CA VAL A 98 -3.28 -3.01 -8.09
C VAL A 98 -4.30 -2.15 -8.85
N VAL A 99 -3.94 -1.58 -10.00
CA VAL A 99 -4.82 -0.68 -10.75
C VAL A 99 -5.93 -1.44 -11.48
N PHE A 100 -5.62 -2.56 -12.13
CA PHE A 100 -6.54 -3.21 -13.07
C PHE A 100 -7.26 -4.45 -12.51
N ALA A 101 -6.77 -5.07 -11.43
CA ALA A 101 -7.37 -6.31 -10.93
C ALA A 101 -8.81 -6.14 -10.43
N LEU A 102 -9.21 -4.93 -10.01
CA LEU A 102 -10.58 -4.63 -9.62
C LEU A 102 -11.47 -4.17 -10.79
N LEU A 103 -10.98 -4.08 -12.03
CA LEU A 103 -11.82 -3.65 -13.14
C LEU A 103 -13.12 -4.47 -13.29
N PRO A 104 -13.10 -5.82 -13.20
CA PRO A 104 -14.33 -6.61 -13.27
C PRO A 104 -15.28 -6.33 -12.10
N TYR A 105 -14.73 -6.09 -10.91
CA TYR A 105 -15.51 -5.76 -9.73
C TYR A 105 -16.11 -4.35 -9.83
N ALA A 106 -15.37 -3.40 -10.41
CA ALA A 106 -15.83 -2.04 -10.64
C ALA A 106 -17.03 -2.01 -11.59
N THR A 107 -17.02 -2.84 -12.64
CA THR A 107 -18.05 -2.82 -13.68
C THR A 107 -19.27 -3.70 -13.37
N SER A 108 -19.14 -4.70 -12.51
CA SER A 108 -20.22 -5.66 -12.22
C SER A 108 -20.64 -5.71 -10.74
N SER A 109 -19.88 -5.11 -9.83
CA SER A 109 -20.03 -5.25 -8.37
C SER A 109 -20.01 -6.69 -7.85
N ILE A 110 -19.63 -7.66 -8.70
CA ILE A 110 -19.57 -9.08 -8.39
C ILE A 110 -18.11 -9.51 -8.38
N GLY A 111 -17.73 -10.26 -7.35
CA GLY A 111 -16.39 -10.81 -7.25
C GLY A 111 -16.35 -11.99 -6.31
N HIS A 112 -15.48 -12.96 -6.62
CA HIS A 112 -15.31 -14.13 -5.78
C HIS A 112 -14.76 -13.72 -4.40
N PRO A 113 -15.36 -14.15 -3.26
CA PRO A 113 -15.00 -13.65 -1.93
C PRO A 113 -13.51 -13.81 -1.59
N VAL A 114 -12.89 -14.92 -2.00
CA VAL A 114 -11.45 -15.15 -1.81
C VAL A 114 -10.61 -14.13 -2.58
N PHE A 115 -11.00 -13.80 -3.82
CA PHE A 115 -10.28 -12.83 -4.64
C PHE A 115 -10.40 -11.43 -4.07
N LEU A 116 -11.59 -11.03 -3.61
CA LEU A 116 -11.81 -9.73 -2.98
C LEU A 116 -11.03 -9.59 -1.68
N ALA A 117 -11.02 -10.63 -0.83
CA ALA A 117 -10.21 -10.65 0.39
C ALA A 117 -8.71 -10.63 0.09
N PHE A 118 -8.27 -11.36 -0.94
CA PHE A 118 -6.89 -11.33 -1.41
C PHE A 118 -6.49 -9.92 -1.86
N TYR A 119 -7.30 -9.29 -2.71
CA TYR A 119 -7.03 -7.93 -3.14
C TYR A 119 -7.00 -6.97 -1.93
N ALA A 120 -7.98 -7.04 -1.03
CA ALA A 120 -8.04 -6.20 0.17
C ALA A 120 -6.77 -6.27 1.03
N ALA A 121 -6.18 -7.46 1.15
CA ALA A 121 -4.98 -7.70 1.95
C ALA A 121 -3.68 -7.28 1.23
N PHE A 122 -3.59 -7.49 -0.08
CA PHE A 122 -2.33 -7.35 -0.82
C PHE A 122 -2.18 -6.04 -1.59
N HIS A 123 -3.26 -5.33 -1.94
CA HIS A 123 -3.15 -4.16 -2.82
C HIS A 123 -2.26 -3.05 -2.23
N ARG A 124 -2.41 -2.72 -0.94
CA ARG A 124 -1.60 -1.69 -0.26
C ARG A 124 -0.09 -2.03 -0.22
N PRO A 125 0.34 -3.20 0.29
CA PRO A 125 1.75 -3.54 0.30
C PRO A 125 2.33 -3.75 -1.11
N LEU A 126 1.57 -4.27 -2.07
CA LEU A 126 2.00 -4.39 -3.47
C LEU A 126 2.19 -3.00 -4.11
N TRP A 127 1.27 -2.07 -3.86
CA TRP A 127 1.39 -0.70 -4.32
C TRP A 127 2.62 0.00 -3.74
N ALA A 128 2.83 -0.12 -2.42
CA ALA A 128 4.01 0.43 -1.76
C ALA A 128 5.30 -0.15 -2.33
N THR A 129 5.34 -1.47 -2.56
CA THR A 129 6.51 -2.16 -3.16
C THR A 129 6.77 -1.66 -4.58
N SER A 130 5.72 -1.51 -5.39
CA SER A 130 5.78 -0.97 -6.74
C SER A 130 6.35 0.45 -6.73
N LEU A 131 5.77 1.37 -5.95
CA LEU A 131 6.26 2.75 -5.87
C LEU A 131 7.72 2.86 -5.40
N LEU A 132 8.11 2.11 -4.36
CA LEU A 132 9.47 2.16 -3.84
C LEU A 132 10.48 1.59 -4.84
N SER A 133 10.14 0.49 -5.50
CA SER A 133 10.97 -0.10 -6.55
C SER A 133 11.11 0.87 -7.73
N PHE A 134 10.01 1.50 -8.15
CA PHE A 134 10.02 2.53 -9.19
C PHE A 134 10.95 3.71 -8.84
N LEU A 135 10.84 4.22 -7.61
CA LEU A 135 11.70 5.31 -7.13
C LEU A 135 13.18 4.92 -7.13
N TYR A 136 13.49 3.71 -6.68
CA TYR A 136 14.85 3.17 -6.70
C TYR A 136 15.42 3.06 -8.12
N LEU A 137 14.63 2.51 -9.05
CA LEU A 137 15.01 2.41 -10.46
C LEU A 137 15.21 3.78 -11.10
N SER A 138 14.33 4.73 -10.76
CA SER A 138 14.41 6.12 -11.22
C SER A 138 15.69 6.81 -10.71
N HIS A 139 16.01 6.65 -9.42
CA HIS A 139 17.22 7.19 -8.80
C HIS A 139 18.51 6.69 -9.47
N HIS A 140 18.50 5.44 -9.95
CA HIS A 140 19.66 4.84 -10.60
C HIS A 140 19.66 4.97 -12.14
N GLY A 141 18.84 5.88 -12.69
CA GLY A 141 18.92 6.26 -14.10
C GLY A 141 18.04 5.45 -15.06
N SER A 142 17.22 4.51 -14.58
CA SER A 142 16.26 3.80 -15.46
C SER A 142 15.17 4.71 -16.01
N PHE A 143 14.83 5.78 -15.28
CA PHE A 143 13.79 6.74 -15.64
C PHE A 143 14.28 8.19 -15.43
N ALA A 144 15.31 8.59 -16.18
CA ALA A 144 16.00 9.87 -15.98
C ALA A 144 15.07 11.10 -16.06
N TRP A 145 14.13 11.12 -17.02
CA TRP A 145 13.17 12.22 -17.17
C TRP A 145 12.21 12.32 -15.97
N ILE A 146 11.71 11.19 -15.49
CA ILE A 146 10.84 11.14 -14.30
C ILE A 146 11.63 11.57 -13.06
N HIS A 147 12.87 11.10 -12.93
CA HIS A 147 13.74 11.47 -11.82
C HIS A 147 13.94 12.98 -11.75
N ALA A 148 14.18 13.64 -12.90
CA ALA A 148 14.34 15.08 -12.98
C ALA A 148 13.06 15.84 -12.53
N ILE A 149 11.88 15.33 -12.89
CA ILE A 149 10.61 15.90 -12.42
C ILE A 149 10.45 15.70 -10.91
N LEU A 150 10.64 14.49 -10.41
CA LEU A 150 10.43 14.15 -8.99
C LEU A 150 11.41 14.88 -8.04
N THR A 151 12.61 15.20 -8.53
CA THR A 151 13.62 15.95 -7.75
C THR A 151 13.49 17.46 -7.87
N TRP A 152 12.45 17.95 -8.56
CA TRP A 152 12.25 19.38 -8.73
C TRP A 152 12.02 20.07 -7.38
N ARG A 153 12.72 21.19 -7.15
CA ARG A 153 12.75 21.90 -5.86
C ARG A 153 11.36 22.29 -5.33
N ILE A 154 10.38 22.49 -6.21
CA ILE A 154 9.00 22.82 -5.82
C ILE A 154 8.32 21.69 -5.02
N PHE A 155 8.72 20.43 -5.25
CA PHE A 155 8.19 19.29 -4.52
C PHE A 155 8.83 19.09 -3.15
N SER A 156 9.95 19.75 -2.83
CA SER A 156 10.60 19.63 -1.53
C SER A 156 9.75 20.14 -0.35
N PRO A 157 9.20 21.37 -0.37
CA PRO A 157 8.28 21.82 0.68
C PRO A 157 6.97 21.02 0.67
N LEU A 158 6.46 20.66 -0.51
CA LEU A 158 5.23 19.87 -0.64
C LEU A 158 5.36 18.48 -0.01
N SER A 159 6.47 17.78 -0.26
CA SER A 159 6.74 16.45 0.31
C SER A 159 6.77 16.47 1.84
N LYS A 160 7.40 17.49 2.44
CA LYS A 160 7.43 17.66 3.91
C LYS A 160 6.03 17.88 4.48
N LEU A 161 5.21 18.73 3.84
CA LEU A 161 3.83 18.98 4.26
C LEU A 161 2.96 17.72 4.11
N THR A 162 3.06 17.02 2.99
CA THR A 162 2.32 15.79 2.72
C THR A 162 2.68 14.69 3.72
N TRP A 163 3.95 14.56 4.10
CA TRP A 163 4.36 13.60 5.12
C TRP A 163 3.69 13.87 6.47
N ILE A 164 3.69 15.12 6.94
CA ILE A 164 3.01 15.51 8.18
C ILE A 164 1.50 15.25 8.06
N ALA A 165 0.90 15.64 6.93
CA ALA A 165 -0.53 15.49 6.70
C ALA A 165 -0.97 14.02 6.70
N LEU A 166 -0.25 13.13 6.02
CA LEU A 166 -0.65 11.73 5.87
C LEU A 166 -0.25 10.84 7.06
N VAL A 167 0.88 11.11 7.71
CA VAL A 167 1.38 10.27 8.80
C VAL A 167 0.82 10.71 10.15
N VAL A 168 0.71 12.03 10.37
CA VAL A 168 0.31 12.59 11.66
C VAL A 168 -1.14 13.07 11.60
N ALA A 169 -1.47 13.95 10.67
CA ALA A 169 -2.78 14.58 10.68
C ALA A 169 -3.90 13.61 10.30
N GLU A 170 -3.74 12.78 9.26
CA GLU A 170 -4.80 11.90 8.76
C GLU A 170 -5.27 10.87 9.81
N PRO A 171 -4.40 10.12 10.52
CA PRO A 171 -4.87 9.21 11.58
C PRO A 171 -5.53 9.95 12.75
N ILE A 172 -5.00 11.12 13.12
CA ILE A 172 -5.55 11.95 14.21
C ILE A 172 -6.94 12.47 13.83
N ILE A 173 -7.08 12.99 12.61
CA ILE A 173 -8.33 13.50 12.06
C ILE A 173 -9.36 12.38 11.96
N LEU A 174 -8.99 11.24 11.36
CA LEU A 174 -9.89 10.07 11.27
C LEU A 174 -10.30 9.55 12.64
N PHE A 175 -9.39 9.56 13.62
CA PHE A 175 -9.70 9.19 15.00
C PHE A 175 -10.71 10.16 15.63
N PHE A 176 -10.48 11.48 15.53
CA PHE A 176 -11.41 12.48 16.09
C PHE A 176 -12.78 12.44 15.41
N PHE A 177 -12.84 12.34 14.08
CA PHE A 177 -14.12 12.23 13.35
C PHE A 177 -14.86 10.93 13.66
N SER A 178 -14.15 9.81 13.80
CA SER A 178 -14.75 8.54 14.23
C SER A 178 -15.25 8.58 15.67
N ALA A 179 -14.56 9.30 16.56
CA ALA A 179 -14.97 9.47 17.95
C ALA A 179 -16.18 10.42 18.12
N LEU A 180 -16.34 11.40 17.24
CA LEU A 180 -17.45 12.35 17.30
C LEU A 180 -18.79 11.78 16.79
N ASN A 181 -18.73 10.80 15.87
CA ASN A 181 -19.90 10.22 15.21
C ASN A 181 -20.33 8.85 15.80
N ARG A 182 -19.87 8.53 17.02
CA ARG A 182 -20.38 7.42 17.84
C ARG A 182 -21.27 7.96 18.94
#